data_AF-A0A6B1AIG2-F1
#
_entry.id   AF-A0A6B1AIG2-F1
#
_cell.length_a   1.000
_cell.length_b   1.000
_cell.length_c   1.000
_cell.angle_alpha   90.00
_cell.angle_beta   90.00
_cell.angle_gamma   90.00
#
_symmetry.space_group_name_H-M   'P 1'
#
loop_
_entity.id
_entity.type
_entity.pdbx_description
1 polymer ?
#
loop_
_entity_poly.entity_id
_entity_poly.type
_entity_poly.pdbx_seq_one_letter_code
_entity_poly.pdbx_strand_id
1 'polypeptide(L)'
;MTGRNRSSISRGLAVVLCGVTAAAAAIPATAHAAQEADDPPWRWSEARVFEAVNRVRAGRDLNPDSWPDGGRVAVLLSFDVDNETVWLRNGDTNVGGLSQGEYGSRVALGRIIDLLDEYGIAASFFGPALSFSLAPHQVDMIQASGRHEIGVHGWIHERNATLPRDEEERLLRMAIERLTELTGERPVGYRAPSWNFSDSTLDLLLEMDFLYDSSLMADDRPYEINQNGEPTGLVELPVDWILDDAPLFNPLGDRYSNPREVLEVYKDEFDVAWEEGTMFLLTMHPHYIGHRSRIVILRELIEHMRSKPGVWFGTHREAVEWVRTQASMP
;
A
#
# COMPACT_ATOMS: atom_id res chain seq x y z
N MET A 1 73.01 -73.90 -22.98
CA MET A 1 73.85 -74.55 -21.95
C MET A 1 73.54 -73.89 -20.61
N THR A 2 73.16 -74.70 -19.60
CA THR A 2 73.35 -74.54 -18.14
C THR A 2 72.97 -73.18 -17.47
N GLY A 3 72.20 -73.07 -16.39
CA GLY A 3 71.66 -74.03 -15.44
C GLY A 3 71.00 -73.34 -14.23
N ARG A 4 70.17 -74.14 -13.54
CA ARG A 4 69.63 -74.10 -12.15
C ARG A 4 69.89 -72.92 -11.19
N ASN A 5 68.76 -72.41 -10.66
CA ASN A 5 68.29 -72.44 -9.25
C ASN A 5 69.11 -71.76 -8.13
N ARG A 6 68.48 -70.84 -7.37
CA ARG A 6 68.43 -70.82 -5.89
C ARG A 6 67.50 -69.73 -5.31
N SER A 7 66.88 -70.11 -4.20
CA SER A 7 65.94 -69.43 -3.29
C SER A 7 66.60 -68.52 -2.24
N SER A 8 65.88 -67.49 -1.74
CA SER A 8 65.63 -67.21 -0.30
C SER A 8 64.91 -65.85 -0.13
N ILE A 9 63.68 -65.78 0.41
CA ILE A 9 63.29 -65.46 1.81
C ILE A 9 63.29 -63.95 2.22
N SER A 10 62.05 -63.42 2.33
CA SER A 10 61.44 -62.56 3.39
C SER A 10 61.78 -61.08 3.62
N ARG A 11 60.71 -60.41 4.12
CA ARG A 11 60.55 -59.10 4.79
C ARG A 11 60.22 -57.96 3.81
N GLY A 12 59.06 -57.31 3.82
CA GLY A 12 58.09 -57.09 4.89
C GLY A 12 58.09 -55.59 5.22
N LEU A 13 57.25 -54.81 4.53
CA LEU A 13 56.90 -53.45 4.94
C LEU A 13 55.49 -53.14 4.44
N ALA A 14 54.52 -53.23 5.35
CA ALA A 14 53.16 -52.75 5.13
C ALA A 14 53.18 -51.22 5.29
N VAL A 15 52.87 -50.50 4.22
CA VAL A 15 52.62 -49.06 4.26
C VAL A 15 51.16 -48.86 4.66
N VAL A 16 50.94 -48.31 5.85
CA VAL A 16 49.64 -47.83 6.32
C VAL A 16 49.36 -46.50 5.62
N LEU A 17 48.49 -46.49 4.61
CA LEU A 17 47.87 -45.26 4.12
C LEU A 17 46.72 -44.89 5.06
N CYS A 18 46.94 -43.88 5.89
CA CYS A 18 45.88 -43.19 6.61
C CYS A 18 45.02 -42.40 5.61
N GLY A 19 43.84 -42.91 5.28
CA GLY A 19 42.83 -42.15 4.55
C GLY A 19 42.23 -41.07 5.45
N VAL A 20 42.51 -39.80 5.16
CA VAL A 20 41.76 -38.67 5.70
C VAL A 20 40.52 -38.50 4.83
N THR A 21 39.41 -39.10 5.23
CA THR A 21 38.08 -38.74 4.72
C THR A 21 37.67 -37.43 5.39
N ALA A 22 37.79 -36.31 4.67
CA ALA A 22 37.14 -35.07 5.06
C ALA A 22 35.62 -35.24 4.82
N ALA A 23 34.88 -35.55 5.88
CA ALA A 23 33.43 -35.43 5.86
C ALA A 23 33.09 -33.94 5.86
N ALA A 24 32.78 -33.37 4.70
CA ALA A 24 32.08 -32.09 4.64
C ALA A 24 30.68 -32.33 5.22
N ALA A 25 30.47 -31.96 6.48
CA ALA A 25 29.14 -31.94 7.06
C ALA A 25 28.31 -30.92 6.26
N ALA A 26 27.37 -31.40 5.45
CA ALA A 26 26.36 -30.54 4.85
C ALA A 26 25.59 -29.89 5.99
N ILE A 27 25.76 -28.58 6.15
CA ILE A 27 24.87 -27.80 7.02
C ILE A 27 23.48 -27.95 6.40
N PRO A 28 22.47 -28.42 7.16
CA PRO A 28 21.12 -28.54 6.63
C PRO A 28 20.66 -27.15 6.15
N ALA A 29 19.99 -27.09 4.98
CA ALA A 29 19.55 -25.83 4.37
C ALA A 29 18.77 -24.92 5.35
N THR A 30 18.09 -25.52 6.32
CA THR A 30 17.38 -24.83 7.42
C THR A 30 18.31 -24.09 8.39
N ALA A 31 19.50 -24.61 8.67
CA ALA A 31 20.48 -23.94 9.53
C ALA A 31 21.18 -22.79 8.80
N HIS A 32 21.36 -22.88 7.49
CA HIS A 32 21.90 -21.78 6.69
C HIS A 32 20.90 -20.63 6.57
N ALA A 33 19.62 -20.93 6.31
CA ALA A 33 18.55 -19.93 6.28
C ALA A 33 18.34 -19.25 7.64
N ALA A 34 18.42 -20.01 8.75
CA ALA A 34 18.32 -19.44 10.10
C ALA A 34 19.53 -18.57 10.49
N GLN A 35 20.74 -18.94 10.04
CA GLN A 35 21.94 -18.14 10.28
C GLN A 35 21.93 -16.84 9.46
N GLU A 36 21.42 -16.88 8.22
CA GLU A 36 21.26 -15.67 7.43
C GLU A 36 20.25 -14.71 8.09
N ALA A 37 19.14 -15.20 8.68
CA ALA A 37 18.10 -14.36 9.28
C ALA A 37 18.65 -13.33 10.29
N ASP A 38 19.69 -13.70 11.06
CA ASP A 38 20.35 -12.86 12.06
C ASP A 38 21.58 -12.09 11.53
N ASP A 39 22.02 -12.35 10.30
CA ASP A 39 23.15 -11.65 9.69
C ASP A 39 22.76 -10.22 9.28
N PRO A 40 23.69 -9.24 9.39
CA PRO A 40 23.44 -7.90 8.92
C PRO A 40 23.21 -7.89 7.39
N PRO A 41 22.40 -6.95 6.84
CA PRO A 41 21.96 -6.99 5.44
C PRO A 41 23.08 -7.08 4.38
N TRP A 42 24.24 -6.49 4.63
CA TRP A 42 25.40 -6.56 3.72
C TRP A 42 26.10 -7.93 3.67
N ARG A 43 25.61 -8.92 4.42
CA ARG A 43 26.07 -10.32 4.39
C ARG A 43 25.06 -11.28 3.76
N TRP A 44 23.87 -10.81 3.39
CA TRP A 44 22.86 -11.65 2.78
C TRP A 44 23.33 -12.16 1.41
N SER A 45 22.91 -13.38 1.06
CA SER A 45 23.09 -13.90 -0.29
C SER A 45 22.26 -13.11 -1.30
N GLU A 46 22.71 -13.02 -2.56
CA GLU A 46 21.94 -12.39 -3.64
C GLU A 46 20.56 -13.06 -3.81
N ALA A 47 20.50 -14.38 -3.64
CA ALA A 47 19.26 -15.14 -3.70
C ALA A 47 18.23 -14.65 -2.67
N ARG A 48 18.65 -14.44 -1.42
CA ARG A 48 17.77 -13.89 -0.37
C ARG A 48 17.31 -12.48 -0.70
N VAL A 49 18.21 -11.63 -1.21
CA VAL A 49 17.85 -10.27 -1.61
C VAL A 49 16.80 -10.31 -2.72
N PHE A 50 16.98 -11.16 -3.74
CA PHE A 50 16.00 -11.32 -4.80
C PHE A 50 14.68 -11.91 -4.32
N GLU A 51 14.69 -12.88 -3.41
CA GLU A 51 13.46 -13.40 -2.80
C GLU A 51 12.69 -12.31 -2.06
N ALA A 52 13.38 -11.53 -1.22
CA ALA A 52 12.77 -10.43 -0.47
C ALA A 52 12.18 -9.35 -1.39
N VAL A 53 12.93 -8.94 -2.43
CA VAL A 53 12.51 -7.89 -3.36
C VAL A 53 11.43 -8.38 -4.33
N ASN A 54 11.46 -9.63 -4.76
CA ASN A 54 10.49 -10.16 -5.72
C ASN A 54 9.17 -10.60 -5.09
N ARG A 55 9.06 -10.56 -3.76
CA ARG A 55 7.81 -10.88 -3.05
C ARG A 55 6.65 -10.04 -3.56
N VAL A 56 6.82 -8.73 -3.72
CA VAL A 56 5.82 -7.82 -4.31
C VAL A 56 6.55 -6.81 -5.18
N ARG A 57 6.18 -6.70 -6.47
CA ARG A 57 6.75 -5.72 -7.41
C ARG A 57 5.71 -5.14 -8.35
N ALA A 58 6.02 -3.97 -8.90
CA ALA A 58 5.32 -3.49 -10.09
C ALA A 58 5.53 -4.47 -11.25
N GLY A 59 4.42 -4.86 -11.88
CA GLY A 59 4.38 -5.69 -13.06
C GLY A 59 4.07 -4.86 -14.31
N ARG A 60 3.01 -5.24 -15.02
CA ARG A 60 2.59 -4.58 -16.26
C ARG A 60 2.06 -3.17 -15.98
N ASP A 61 2.55 -2.18 -16.72
CA ASP A 61 1.96 -0.84 -16.80
C ASP A 61 0.54 -0.93 -17.38
N LEU A 62 -0.43 -0.36 -16.66
CA LEU A 62 -1.85 -0.34 -17.02
C LEU A 62 -2.34 1.05 -17.40
N ASN A 63 -1.45 2.04 -17.57
CA ASN A 63 -1.85 3.38 -17.96
C ASN A 63 -2.59 3.34 -19.31
N PRO A 64 -3.82 3.84 -19.39
CA PRO A 64 -4.61 3.75 -20.61
C PRO A 64 -4.16 4.84 -21.61
N ASP A 65 -4.46 4.63 -22.90
CA ASP A 65 -4.24 5.65 -23.94
C ASP A 65 -5.07 6.94 -23.68
N SER A 66 -6.20 6.80 -23.00
CA SER A 66 -7.03 7.90 -22.51
C SER A 66 -7.84 7.44 -21.29
N TRP A 67 -8.07 8.36 -20.37
CA TRP A 67 -9.01 8.20 -19.26
C TRP A 67 -10.46 8.36 -19.74
N PRO A 68 -11.48 8.04 -18.90
CA PRO A 68 -12.87 8.20 -19.29
C PRO A 68 -13.19 9.56 -19.92
N ASP A 69 -14.16 9.55 -20.85
CA ASP A 69 -14.56 10.72 -21.65
C ASP A 69 -13.43 11.36 -22.49
N GLY A 70 -12.37 10.59 -22.78
CA GLY A 70 -11.21 11.07 -23.51
C GLY A 70 -10.30 11.95 -22.65
N GLY A 71 -10.34 11.76 -21.33
CA GLY A 71 -9.48 12.44 -20.38
C GLY A 71 -8.00 12.19 -20.67
N ARG A 72 -7.20 13.25 -20.55
CA ARG A 72 -5.74 13.21 -20.63
C ARG A 72 -5.13 12.76 -19.32
N VAL A 73 -5.68 13.18 -18.18
CA VAL A 73 -5.17 12.83 -16.84
C VAL A 73 -6.34 12.45 -15.93
N ALA A 74 -6.13 11.44 -15.08
CA ALA A 74 -7.03 11.14 -13.98
C ALA A 74 -6.64 11.92 -12.73
N VAL A 75 -7.61 12.52 -12.05
CA VAL A 75 -7.43 13.08 -10.71
C VAL A 75 -8.23 12.25 -9.72
N LEU A 76 -7.51 11.57 -8.83
CA LEU A 76 -8.04 10.64 -7.85
C LEU A 76 -7.82 11.22 -6.45
N LEU A 77 -8.80 12.01 -5.99
CA LEU A 77 -8.77 12.54 -4.63
C LEU A 77 -9.24 11.47 -3.66
N SER A 78 -8.45 11.20 -2.62
CA SER A 78 -8.81 10.27 -1.56
C SER A 78 -8.67 10.84 -0.16
N PHE A 79 -9.48 10.30 0.74
CA PHE A 79 -9.50 10.69 2.14
C PHE A 79 -9.44 9.47 3.06
N ASP A 80 -8.36 9.37 3.82
CA ASP A 80 -8.16 8.34 4.82
C ASP A 80 -8.83 8.81 6.14
N VAL A 81 -9.98 8.22 6.44
CA VAL A 81 -10.90 8.60 7.52
C VAL A 81 -10.46 7.98 8.85
N ASP A 82 -9.20 8.21 9.25
CA ASP A 82 -8.62 7.51 10.41
C ASP A 82 -9.19 8.00 11.74
N ASN A 83 -9.35 9.32 11.86
CA ASN A 83 -9.85 10.01 13.04
C ASN A 83 -9.19 9.50 14.34
N GLU A 84 -9.96 8.99 15.30
CA GLU A 84 -9.48 8.53 16.60
C GLU A 84 -8.57 7.29 16.51
N THR A 85 -8.66 6.52 15.42
CA THR A 85 -7.99 5.22 15.32
C THR A 85 -6.46 5.33 15.24
N VAL A 86 -5.91 6.48 14.82
CA VAL A 86 -4.46 6.73 14.82
C VAL A 86 -3.84 6.66 16.22
N TRP A 87 -4.62 6.98 17.25
CA TRP A 87 -4.26 6.82 18.67
C TRP A 87 -4.65 5.45 19.19
N LEU A 88 -5.90 5.02 18.94
CA LEU A 88 -6.44 3.76 19.47
C LEU A 88 -5.65 2.52 19.02
N ARG A 89 -5.07 2.54 17.81
CA ARG A 89 -4.19 1.47 17.31
C ARG A 89 -3.00 1.16 18.22
N ASN A 90 -2.56 2.13 19.02
CA ASN A 90 -1.45 1.98 19.98
C ASN A 90 -1.94 1.84 21.43
N GLY A 91 -3.25 1.68 21.65
CA GLY A 91 -3.86 1.64 22.98
C GLY A 91 -3.90 3.00 23.68
N ASP A 92 -3.64 4.11 22.97
CA ASP A 92 -3.71 5.45 23.54
C ASP A 92 -5.18 5.90 23.63
N THR A 93 -5.61 6.18 24.86
CA THR A 93 -6.97 6.62 25.19
C THR A 93 -7.00 8.03 25.77
N ASN A 94 -5.93 8.81 25.56
CA ASN A 94 -5.83 10.18 26.02
C ASN A 94 -6.95 11.05 25.41
N VAL A 95 -7.74 11.69 26.29
CA VAL A 95 -8.90 12.51 25.92
C VAL A 95 -8.55 13.59 24.89
N GLY A 96 -7.38 14.20 25.01
CA GLY A 96 -6.95 15.25 24.07
C GLY A 96 -6.73 14.72 22.64
N GLY A 97 -6.06 13.57 22.50
CA GLY A 97 -5.83 12.94 21.21
C GLY A 97 -7.13 12.44 20.57
N LEU A 98 -7.96 11.74 21.35
CA LEU A 98 -9.26 11.27 20.87
C LEU A 98 -10.17 12.44 20.44
N SER A 99 -10.20 13.54 21.20
CA SER A 99 -10.95 14.74 20.82
C SER A 99 -10.41 15.41 19.55
N GLN A 100 -9.09 15.34 19.31
CA GLN A 100 -8.50 15.79 18.06
C GLN A 100 -8.95 14.93 16.88
N GLY A 101 -9.01 13.60 17.05
CA GLY A 101 -9.57 12.68 16.05
C GLY A 101 -11.04 12.96 15.73
N GLU A 102 -11.87 13.20 16.75
CA GLU A 102 -13.31 13.50 16.60
C GLU A 102 -13.57 14.71 15.69
N TYR A 103 -12.64 15.67 15.62
CA TYR A 103 -12.75 16.81 14.70
C TYR A 103 -12.94 16.37 13.24
N GLY A 104 -12.30 15.27 12.84
CA GLY A 104 -12.41 14.63 11.53
C GLY A 104 -13.87 14.32 11.18
N SER A 105 -14.52 13.50 12.00
CA SER A 105 -15.91 13.06 11.82
C SER A 105 -16.96 14.14 12.10
N ARG A 106 -16.68 15.04 13.04
CA ARG A 106 -17.63 16.03 13.54
C ARG A 106 -17.72 17.29 12.68
N VAL A 107 -16.60 17.74 12.10
CA VAL A 107 -16.52 19.06 11.43
C VAL A 107 -15.86 18.96 10.06
N ALA A 108 -14.71 18.30 9.99
CA ALA A 108 -13.88 18.35 8.79
C ALA A 108 -14.51 17.61 7.60
N LEU A 109 -15.03 16.40 7.82
CA LEU A 109 -15.62 15.60 6.74
C LEU A 109 -16.73 16.36 6.01
N GLY A 110 -17.64 17.02 6.75
CA GLY A 110 -18.71 17.81 6.13
C GLY A 110 -18.18 18.95 5.26
N ARG A 111 -17.13 19.64 5.73
CA ARG A 111 -16.49 20.70 4.95
C ARG A 111 -15.86 20.18 3.66
N ILE A 112 -15.30 18.97 3.70
CA ILE A 112 -14.71 18.31 2.54
C ILE A 112 -15.82 17.90 1.55
N ILE A 113 -16.87 17.24 2.03
CA ILE A 113 -18.02 16.84 1.20
C ILE A 113 -18.68 18.06 0.55
N ASP A 114 -18.94 19.13 1.31
CA ASP A 114 -19.49 20.39 0.77
C ASP A 114 -18.63 20.96 -0.36
N LEU A 115 -17.30 20.91 -0.21
CA LEU A 115 -16.37 21.37 -1.25
C LEU A 115 -16.41 20.46 -2.48
N LEU A 116 -16.38 19.14 -2.29
CA LEU A 116 -16.44 18.19 -3.41
C LEU A 116 -17.76 18.32 -4.18
N ASP A 117 -18.88 18.48 -3.47
CA ASP A 117 -20.21 18.68 -4.06
C ASP A 117 -20.33 20.03 -4.78
N GLU A 118 -19.71 21.10 -4.27
CA GLU A 118 -19.66 22.41 -4.94
C GLU A 118 -19.05 22.30 -6.35
N TYR A 119 -18.01 21.50 -6.51
CA TYR A 119 -17.40 21.25 -7.82
C TYR A 119 -18.01 20.04 -8.55
N GLY A 120 -18.79 19.19 -7.89
CA GLY A 120 -19.31 17.94 -8.45
C GLY A 120 -18.21 16.90 -8.72
N ILE A 121 -17.28 16.74 -7.76
CA ILE A 121 -16.12 15.83 -7.86
C ILE A 121 -16.39 14.54 -7.08
N ALA A 122 -16.15 13.40 -7.72
CA ALA A 122 -16.12 12.10 -7.06
C ALA A 122 -14.78 11.89 -6.32
N ALA A 123 -14.80 11.10 -5.25
CA ALA A 123 -13.63 10.84 -4.40
C ALA A 123 -13.77 9.50 -3.68
N SER A 124 -12.65 8.91 -3.25
CA SER A 124 -12.63 7.67 -2.49
C SER A 124 -12.29 7.92 -1.02
N PHE A 125 -13.06 7.34 -0.12
CA PHE A 125 -12.87 7.44 1.32
C PHE A 125 -12.43 6.07 1.85
N PHE A 126 -11.14 5.92 2.16
CA PHE A 126 -10.64 4.72 2.82
C PHE A 126 -10.79 4.95 4.32
N GLY A 127 -11.33 3.99 5.06
CA GLY A 127 -11.46 4.20 6.50
C GLY A 127 -11.39 2.91 7.30
N PRO A 128 -10.78 2.95 8.49
CA PRO A 128 -10.85 1.84 9.42
C PRO A 128 -12.31 1.59 9.79
N ALA A 129 -12.74 0.34 9.81
CA ALA A 129 -14.13 0.00 10.11
C ALA A 129 -14.59 0.54 11.47
N LEU A 130 -13.69 0.65 12.45
CA LEU A 130 -14.00 1.27 13.74
C LEU A 130 -14.16 2.78 13.68
N SER A 131 -13.46 3.50 12.80
CA SER A 131 -13.66 4.95 12.64
C SER A 131 -15.10 5.25 12.19
N PHE A 132 -15.60 4.50 11.21
CA PHE A 132 -17.00 4.60 10.80
C PHE A 132 -17.97 4.06 11.86
N SER A 133 -17.59 3.06 12.64
CA SER A 133 -18.45 2.55 13.71
C SER A 133 -18.60 3.52 14.87
N LEU A 134 -17.58 4.32 15.18
CA LEU A 134 -17.60 5.35 16.23
C LEU A 134 -18.49 6.53 15.83
N ALA A 135 -18.51 6.86 14.55
CA ALA A 135 -19.33 7.94 13.99
C ALA A 135 -20.01 7.50 12.68
N PRO A 136 -21.12 6.72 12.77
CA PRO A 136 -21.78 6.14 11.59
C PRO A 136 -22.38 7.18 10.63
N HIS A 137 -22.73 8.37 11.12
CA HIS A 137 -23.26 9.46 10.28
C HIS A 137 -22.29 9.89 9.16
N GLN A 138 -20.99 9.59 9.31
CA GLN A 138 -20.01 9.83 8.25
C GLN A 138 -20.34 9.05 6.97
N VAL A 139 -20.85 7.83 7.10
CA VAL A 139 -21.23 7.00 5.95
C VAL A 139 -22.41 7.64 5.21
N ASP A 140 -23.43 8.11 5.95
CA ASP A 140 -24.56 8.84 5.37
C ASP A 140 -24.08 10.08 4.59
N MET A 141 -23.12 10.83 5.15
CA MET A 141 -22.56 12.03 4.50
C MET A 141 -21.82 11.69 3.21
N ILE A 142 -20.99 10.63 3.22
CA ILE A 142 -20.22 10.19 2.05
C ILE A 142 -21.16 9.63 0.97
N GLN A 143 -22.22 8.90 1.34
CA GLN A 143 -23.13 8.29 0.37
C GLN A 143 -24.22 9.25 -0.15
N ALA A 144 -24.46 10.38 0.52
CA ALA A 144 -25.56 11.30 0.20
C ALA A 144 -25.59 11.74 -1.28
N SER A 145 -24.43 11.97 -1.89
CA SER A 145 -24.32 12.40 -3.29
C SER A 145 -24.41 11.26 -4.30
N GLY A 146 -24.20 10.02 -3.86
CA GLY A 146 -24.09 8.82 -4.69
C GLY A 146 -22.84 8.75 -5.57
N ARG A 147 -21.86 9.67 -5.40
CA ARG A 147 -20.65 9.77 -6.23
C ARG A 147 -19.38 9.22 -5.58
N HIS A 148 -19.37 9.08 -4.25
CA HIS A 148 -18.18 8.74 -3.51
C HIS A 148 -18.07 7.23 -3.31
N GLU A 149 -16.83 6.75 -3.25
CA GLU A 149 -16.50 5.37 -2.91
C GLU A 149 -16.10 5.27 -1.43
N ILE A 150 -16.42 4.15 -0.78
CA ILE A 150 -15.83 3.77 0.51
C ILE A 150 -14.97 2.51 0.32
N GLY A 151 -13.71 2.59 0.74
CA GLY A 151 -12.70 1.52 0.70
C GLY A 151 -12.29 1.04 2.09
N VAL A 152 -11.64 -0.13 2.15
CA VAL A 152 -11.15 -0.71 3.41
C VAL A 152 -9.81 -0.08 3.81
N HIS A 153 -9.69 0.33 5.08
CA HIS A 153 -8.42 0.79 5.67
C HIS A 153 -8.14 0.10 7.02
N GLY A 154 -8.26 -1.23 7.04
CA GLY A 154 -8.12 -2.06 8.23
C GLY A 154 -9.31 -1.99 9.19
N TRP A 155 -9.16 -2.61 10.36
CA TRP A 155 -10.19 -2.62 11.42
C TRP A 155 -10.08 -1.38 12.31
N ILE A 156 -8.89 -1.12 12.83
CA ILE A 156 -8.58 -0.06 13.81
C ILE A 156 -7.35 0.76 13.39
N HIS A 157 -6.95 0.70 12.12
CA HIS A 157 -5.69 1.28 11.65
C HIS A 157 -4.47 0.57 12.29
N GLU A 158 -4.55 -0.75 12.43
CA GLU A 158 -3.49 -1.64 12.93
C GLU A 158 -2.16 -1.49 12.18
N ARG A 159 -1.05 -1.97 12.76
CA ARG A 159 0.26 -1.99 12.10
C ARG A 159 0.44 -3.32 11.37
N ASN A 160 -0.08 -3.44 10.15
CA ASN A 160 -0.09 -4.67 9.35
C ASN A 160 1.27 -5.39 9.33
N ALA A 161 2.36 -4.69 9.08
CA ALA A 161 3.72 -5.25 9.05
C ALA A 161 4.18 -5.98 10.32
N THR A 162 3.45 -5.84 11.44
CA THR A 162 3.76 -6.50 12.72
C THR A 162 2.78 -7.62 13.07
N LEU A 163 1.73 -7.82 12.28
CA LEU A 163 0.68 -8.78 12.57
C LEU A 163 1.04 -10.19 12.05
N PRO A 164 0.74 -11.23 12.84
CA PRO A 164 0.62 -12.58 12.32
C PRO A 164 -0.49 -12.67 11.27
N ARG A 165 -0.32 -13.56 10.29
CA ARG A 165 -1.28 -13.75 9.19
C ARG A 165 -2.71 -13.99 9.65
N ASP A 166 -2.91 -14.88 10.63
CA ASP A 166 -4.23 -15.26 11.13
C ASP A 166 -4.96 -14.10 11.80
N GLU A 167 -4.22 -13.22 12.47
CA GLU A 167 -4.77 -12.02 13.07
C GLU A 167 -5.08 -10.95 12.02
N GLU A 168 -4.20 -10.74 11.03
CA GLU A 168 -4.48 -9.82 9.92
C GLU A 168 -5.71 -10.29 9.11
N GLU A 169 -5.81 -11.57 8.81
CA GLU A 169 -6.98 -12.16 8.14
C GLU A 169 -8.25 -11.89 8.95
N ARG A 170 -8.21 -12.16 10.26
CA ARG A 170 -9.35 -11.95 11.16
C ARG A 170 -9.79 -10.49 11.17
N LEU A 171 -8.86 -9.55 11.28
CA LEU A 171 -9.13 -8.11 11.30
C LEU A 171 -9.68 -7.62 9.95
N LEU A 172 -9.10 -8.06 8.85
CA LEU A 172 -9.55 -7.70 7.50
C LEU A 172 -10.97 -8.22 7.23
N ARG A 173 -11.28 -9.47 7.60
CA ARG A 173 -12.65 -10.02 7.49
C ARG A 173 -13.65 -9.22 8.30
N MET A 174 -13.31 -8.87 9.55
CA MET A 174 -14.16 -8.02 10.39
C MET A 174 -14.38 -6.63 9.77
N ALA A 175 -13.33 -6.04 9.20
CA ALA A 175 -13.44 -4.75 8.54
C ALA A 175 -14.38 -4.79 7.33
N ILE A 176 -14.24 -5.81 6.47
CA ILE A 176 -15.11 -6.01 5.31
C ILE A 176 -16.56 -6.21 5.73
N GLU A 177 -16.81 -7.11 6.68
CA GLU A 177 -18.16 -7.38 7.19
C GLU A 177 -18.79 -6.10 7.73
N ARG A 178 -18.07 -5.40 8.61
CA ARG A 178 -18.60 -4.20 9.26
C ARG A 178 -18.83 -3.05 8.30
N LEU A 179 -17.93 -2.83 7.35
CA LEU A 179 -18.12 -1.81 6.33
C LEU A 179 -19.30 -2.17 5.44
N THR A 180 -19.45 -3.44 5.02
CA THR A 180 -20.59 -3.90 4.24
C THR A 180 -21.92 -3.65 4.95
N GLU A 181 -21.98 -3.90 6.27
CA GLU A 181 -23.17 -3.59 7.08
C GLU A 181 -23.51 -2.09 7.11
N LEU A 182 -22.47 -1.24 7.20
CA LEU A 182 -22.64 0.20 7.32
C LEU A 182 -22.99 0.87 5.99
N THR A 183 -22.38 0.42 4.90
CA THR A 183 -22.51 1.03 3.57
C THR A 183 -23.57 0.37 2.69
N GLY A 184 -23.99 -0.85 3.02
CA GLY A 184 -24.88 -1.67 2.20
C GLY A 184 -24.21 -2.36 1.01
N GLU A 185 -22.92 -2.09 0.75
CA GLU A 185 -22.14 -2.66 -0.36
C GLU A 185 -20.76 -3.10 0.12
N ARG A 186 -20.30 -4.26 -0.35
CA ARG A 186 -18.96 -4.75 -0.05
C ARG A 186 -17.92 -3.79 -0.66
N PRO A 187 -17.03 -3.16 0.13
CA PRO A 187 -15.94 -2.35 -0.42
C PRO A 187 -15.05 -3.20 -1.34
N VAL A 188 -14.60 -2.66 -2.47
CA VAL A 188 -13.77 -3.41 -3.45
C VAL A 188 -12.32 -2.93 -3.48
N GLY A 189 -12.03 -1.79 -2.88
CA GLY A 189 -10.69 -1.23 -2.73
C GLY A 189 -10.12 -1.45 -1.34
N TYR A 190 -8.81 -1.68 -1.29
CA TYR A 190 -8.04 -1.73 -0.05
C TYR A 190 -6.94 -0.68 -0.08
N ARG A 191 -6.66 -0.11 1.09
CA ARG A 191 -5.44 0.65 1.38
C ARG A 191 -4.92 0.17 2.72
N ALA A 192 -3.66 -0.26 2.80
CA ALA A 192 -3.06 -0.74 4.02
C ALA A 192 -2.85 0.43 4.99
N PRO A 193 -3.27 0.31 6.26
CA PRO A 193 -2.89 1.28 7.29
C PRO A 193 -1.40 1.61 7.29
N SER A 194 -1.06 2.90 7.29
CA SER A 194 0.33 3.39 7.18
C SER A 194 1.08 2.96 5.91
N TRP A 195 0.37 2.58 4.84
CA TRP A 195 0.93 2.15 3.55
C TRP A 195 1.98 1.06 3.66
N ASN A 196 1.74 0.10 4.56
CA ASN A 196 2.74 -0.91 4.84
C ASN A 196 2.12 -2.30 4.85
N PHE A 197 2.51 -3.12 3.88
CA PHE A 197 2.14 -4.52 3.81
C PHE A 197 2.83 -5.32 4.93
N SER A 198 2.14 -6.35 5.39
CA SER A 198 2.76 -7.51 6.01
C SER A 198 3.24 -8.50 4.93
N ASP A 199 3.91 -9.55 5.36
CA ASP A 199 4.27 -10.69 4.50
C ASP A 199 3.04 -11.40 3.89
N SER A 200 1.85 -11.19 4.45
CA SER A 200 0.60 -11.88 4.07
C SER A 200 -0.44 -10.97 3.43
N THR A 201 -0.30 -9.64 3.49
CA THR A 201 -1.35 -8.70 3.02
C THR A 201 -1.77 -9.01 1.59
N LEU A 202 -0.83 -9.11 0.64
CA LEU A 202 -1.17 -9.37 -0.76
C LEU A 202 -1.95 -10.67 -0.96
N ASP A 203 -1.53 -11.78 -0.32
CA ASP A 203 -2.26 -13.06 -0.40
C ASP A 203 -3.69 -12.90 0.10
N LEU A 204 -3.87 -12.19 1.21
CA LEU A 204 -5.19 -11.95 1.79
C LEU A 204 -6.07 -11.09 0.88
N LEU A 205 -5.50 -10.10 0.19
CA LEU A 205 -6.25 -9.29 -0.78
C LEU A 205 -6.74 -10.15 -1.96
N LEU A 206 -5.90 -11.05 -2.45
CA LEU A 206 -6.25 -11.98 -3.53
C LEU A 206 -7.29 -13.00 -3.07
N GLU A 207 -7.10 -13.63 -1.90
CA GLU A 207 -8.02 -14.62 -1.32
C GLU A 207 -9.40 -14.04 -1.00
N MET A 208 -9.49 -12.72 -0.79
CA MET A 208 -10.72 -12.02 -0.48
C MET A 208 -11.32 -11.31 -1.68
N ASP A 209 -10.79 -11.49 -2.90
CA ASP A 209 -11.32 -10.90 -4.14
C ASP A 209 -11.39 -9.36 -4.12
N PHE A 210 -10.35 -8.69 -3.63
CA PHE A 210 -10.23 -7.23 -3.83
C PHE A 210 -9.97 -6.89 -5.30
N LEU A 211 -10.52 -5.75 -5.74
CA LEU A 211 -10.38 -5.28 -7.11
C LEU A 211 -9.05 -4.54 -7.31
N TYR A 212 -8.61 -3.82 -6.28
CA TYR A 212 -7.36 -3.06 -6.27
C TYR A 212 -6.79 -2.85 -4.87
N ASP A 213 -5.49 -2.56 -4.84
CA ASP A 213 -4.78 -1.93 -3.72
C ASP A 213 -4.34 -0.51 -4.09
N SER A 214 -4.14 0.33 -3.08
CA SER A 214 -3.55 1.66 -3.20
C SER A 214 -2.67 1.97 -2.00
N SER A 215 -1.57 1.23 -1.89
CA SER A 215 -0.63 1.28 -0.75
C SER A 215 0.84 1.25 -1.15
N LEU A 216 1.15 0.80 -2.37
CA LEU A 216 2.51 0.66 -2.87
C LEU A 216 2.93 1.90 -3.65
N MET A 217 4.23 2.06 -3.90
CA MET A 217 4.82 3.34 -4.37
C MET A 217 5.80 3.12 -5.53
N ALA A 218 5.55 2.10 -6.36
CA ALA A 218 6.54 1.66 -7.34
C ALA A 218 6.48 2.42 -8.67
N ASP A 219 5.44 3.23 -8.91
CA ASP A 219 5.21 3.96 -10.16
C ASP A 219 4.29 5.18 -9.93
N ASP A 220 4.16 6.05 -10.93
CA ASP A 220 3.16 7.13 -11.01
C ASP A 220 1.93 6.71 -11.83
N ARG A 221 1.99 5.52 -12.45
CA ARG A 221 0.96 4.91 -13.29
C ARG A 221 0.27 3.75 -12.58
N PRO A 222 -1.00 3.46 -12.88
CA PRO A 222 -1.61 2.21 -12.44
C PRO A 222 -0.85 1.02 -13.00
N TYR A 223 -0.65 -0.04 -12.21
CA TYR A 223 0.06 -1.24 -12.66
C TYR A 223 -0.55 -2.52 -12.09
N GLU A 224 -0.28 -3.65 -12.74
CA GLU A 224 -0.63 -4.96 -12.21
C GLU A 224 0.44 -5.43 -11.23
N ILE A 225 0.05 -5.80 -10.01
CA ILE A 225 1.00 -6.30 -9.00
C ILE A 225 1.53 -7.65 -9.44
N ASN A 226 2.86 -7.82 -9.36
CA ASN A 226 3.52 -9.10 -9.48
C ASN A 226 3.89 -9.64 -8.10
N GLN A 227 3.63 -10.94 -7.89
CA GLN A 227 4.06 -11.68 -6.71
C GLN A 227 5.03 -12.78 -7.14
N ASN A 228 6.25 -12.77 -6.62
CA ASN A 228 7.31 -13.74 -6.96
C ASN A 228 7.58 -13.84 -8.47
N GLY A 229 7.42 -12.73 -9.20
CA GLY A 229 7.63 -12.66 -10.65
C GLY A 229 6.41 -13.02 -11.51
N GLU A 230 5.29 -13.42 -10.90
CA GLU A 230 4.07 -13.78 -11.61
C GLU A 230 2.98 -12.69 -11.44
N PRO A 231 2.21 -12.38 -12.49
CA PRO A 231 1.12 -11.41 -12.40
C PRO A 231 -0.01 -11.93 -11.53
N THR A 232 -0.53 -11.07 -10.65
CA THR A 232 -1.58 -11.44 -9.68
C THR A 232 -3.00 -11.14 -10.16
N GLY A 233 -3.16 -10.29 -11.19
CA GLY A 233 -4.46 -9.75 -11.59
C GLY A 233 -5.01 -8.64 -10.68
N LEU A 234 -4.31 -8.28 -9.59
CA LEU A 234 -4.66 -7.16 -8.73
C LEU A 234 -4.05 -5.87 -9.30
N VAL A 235 -4.87 -4.83 -9.43
CA VAL A 235 -4.41 -3.51 -9.86
C VAL A 235 -3.90 -2.74 -8.65
N GLU A 236 -2.75 -2.11 -8.78
CA GLU A 236 -2.25 -1.10 -7.87
C GLU A 236 -2.56 0.29 -8.42
N LEU A 237 -3.09 1.17 -7.56
CA LEU A 237 -3.07 2.61 -7.76
C LEU A 237 -2.03 3.21 -6.79
N PRO A 238 -0.78 3.42 -7.24
CA PRO A 238 0.30 3.74 -6.33
C PRO A 238 0.11 5.09 -5.62
N VAL A 239 0.52 5.12 -4.36
CA VAL A 239 0.55 6.29 -3.49
C VAL A 239 1.97 6.87 -3.42
N ASP A 240 2.12 8.09 -2.88
CA ASP A 240 3.42 8.73 -2.65
C ASP A 240 3.38 9.54 -1.35
N TRP A 241 4.45 9.48 -0.53
CA TRP A 241 4.62 10.30 0.67
C TRP A 241 4.69 11.81 0.38
N ILE A 242 5.06 12.21 -0.83
CA ILE A 242 4.98 13.60 -1.29
C ILE A 242 3.52 14.01 -1.39
N LEU A 243 2.64 13.12 -1.87
CA LEU A 243 1.20 13.32 -2.08
C LEU A 243 0.36 12.80 -0.89
N ASP A 244 0.87 13.00 0.32
CA ASP A 244 0.19 12.72 1.59
C ASP A 244 0.20 13.96 2.49
N ASP A 245 -0.96 14.30 3.05
CA ASP A 245 -1.09 15.45 3.95
C ASP A 245 -0.67 15.15 5.40
N ALA A 246 -0.72 13.89 5.85
CA ALA A 246 -0.44 13.51 7.23
C ALA A 246 0.99 13.81 7.69
N PRO A 247 2.06 13.37 6.98
CA PRO A 247 3.44 13.65 7.38
C PRO A 247 3.79 15.13 7.27
N LEU A 248 3.03 15.91 6.50
CA LEU A 248 3.28 17.32 6.24
C LEU A 248 2.52 18.25 7.19
N PHE A 249 1.31 17.88 7.62
CA PHE A 249 0.45 18.76 8.40
C PHE A 249 0.19 18.31 9.84
N ASN A 250 0.77 17.21 10.31
CA ASN A 250 0.70 16.83 11.71
C ASN A 250 1.50 17.80 12.61
N PRO A 251 0.84 18.68 13.41
CA PRO A 251 1.54 19.65 14.24
C PRO A 251 2.25 19.02 15.44
N LEU A 252 1.96 17.75 15.75
CA LEU A 252 2.61 16.98 16.81
C LEU A 252 3.68 16.03 16.27
N GLY A 253 3.85 15.96 14.94
CA GLY A 253 4.90 15.18 14.30
C GLY A 253 6.24 15.89 14.35
N ASP A 254 7.29 15.21 13.85
CA ASP A 254 8.64 15.77 13.79
C ASP A 254 8.78 16.93 12.78
N ARG A 255 7.78 17.11 11.91
CA ARG A 255 7.77 18.11 10.83
C ARG A 255 6.37 18.68 10.67
N TYR A 256 6.32 19.97 10.34
CA TYR A 256 5.09 20.65 9.96
C TYR A 256 5.41 21.67 8.87
N SER A 257 4.79 21.49 7.71
CA SER A 257 5.00 22.30 6.51
C SER A 257 3.98 23.42 6.40
N ASN A 258 4.40 24.52 5.76
CA ASN A 258 3.51 25.61 5.40
C ASN A 258 2.53 25.12 4.30
N PRO A 259 1.20 25.18 4.52
CA PRO A 259 0.22 24.76 3.51
C PRO A 259 0.40 25.40 2.14
N ARG A 260 0.88 26.64 2.09
CA ARG A 260 1.10 27.34 0.82
C ARG A 260 2.26 26.75 0.02
N GLU A 261 3.31 26.28 0.69
CA GLU A 261 4.44 25.63 0.02
C GLU A 261 4.05 24.22 -0.45
N VAL A 262 3.28 23.48 0.35
CA VAL A 262 2.75 22.18 -0.03
C VAL A 262 1.82 22.27 -1.24
N LEU A 263 0.98 23.32 -1.31
CA LEU A 263 0.12 23.57 -2.48
C LEU A 263 0.92 23.69 -3.77
N GLU A 264 2.07 24.38 -3.76
CA GLU A 264 2.87 24.55 -4.97
C GLU A 264 3.48 23.21 -5.40
N VAL A 265 3.93 22.37 -4.45
CA VAL A 265 4.35 20.99 -4.76
C VAL A 265 3.21 20.21 -5.39
N TYR A 266 2.00 20.23 -4.81
CA TYR A 266 0.86 19.51 -5.39
C TYR A 266 0.47 19.99 -6.79
N LYS A 267 0.64 21.28 -7.08
CA LYS A 267 0.40 21.81 -8.44
C LYS A 267 1.47 21.34 -9.42
N ASP A 268 2.74 21.32 -9.01
CA ASP A 268 3.85 20.86 -9.85
C ASP A 268 3.70 19.35 -10.16
N GLU A 269 3.40 18.54 -9.15
CA GLU A 269 3.11 17.10 -9.30
C GLU A 269 1.94 16.86 -10.27
N PHE A 270 0.84 17.62 -10.12
CA PHE A 270 -0.29 17.53 -11.03
C PHE A 270 0.05 18.00 -12.46
N ASP A 271 0.80 19.09 -12.61
CA ASP A 271 1.14 19.63 -13.93
C ASP A 271 2.01 18.64 -14.73
N VAL A 272 2.94 17.95 -14.07
CA VAL A 272 3.74 16.88 -14.69
C VAL A 272 2.87 15.66 -15.02
N ALA A 273 2.00 15.20 -14.11
CA ALA A 273 1.06 14.11 -14.40
C ALA A 273 0.15 14.43 -15.60
N TRP A 274 -0.28 15.69 -15.73
CA TRP A 274 -1.05 16.17 -16.89
C TRP A 274 -0.22 16.17 -18.18
N GLU A 275 1.05 16.59 -18.13
CA GLU A 275 1.96 16.55 -19.28
C GLU A 275 2.17 15.12 -19.78
N GLU A 276 2.41 14.19 -18.85
CA GLU A 276 2.64 12.77 -19.13
C GLU A 276 1.36 11.99 -19.50
N GLY A 277 0.19 12.51 -19.14
CA GLY A 277 -1.09 11.86 -19.42
C GLY A 277 -1.36 10.64 -18.53
N THR A 278 -0.94 10.71 -17.27
CA THR A 278 -1.03 9.64 -16.29
C THR A 278 -2.15 9.91 -15.27
N MET A 279 -1.90 9.71 -13.98
CA MET A 279 -2.83 10.02 -12.91
C MET A 279 -2.17 10.92 -11.86
N PHE A 280 -2.99 11.72 -11.19
CA PHE A 280 -2.65 12.45 -9.98
C PHE A 280 -3.50 11.89 -8.85
N LEU A 281 -2.87 11.10 -7.97
CA LEU A 281 -3.51 10.48 -6.80
C LEU A 281 -3.06 11.22 -5.54
N LEU A 282 -4.00 11.84 -4.84
CA LEU A 282 -3.72 12.60 -3.63
C LEU A 282 -4.41 11.94 -2.43
N THR A 283 -3.62 11.64 -1.41
CA THR A 283 -4.11 11.11 -0.13
C THR A 283 -4.16 12.21 0.91
N MET A 284 -5.32 12.36 1.53
CA MET A 284 -5.56 13.37 2.55
C MET A 284 -6.29 12.75 3.73
N HIS A 285 -6.36 13.45 4.86
CA HIS A 285 -7.12 12.97 6.01
C HIS A 285 -8.08 14.05 6.47
N PRO A 286 -9.35 13.75 6.80
CA PRO A 286 -10.30 14.76 7.25
C PRO A 286 -9.76 15.61 8.40
N HIS A 287 -9.16 14.97 9.41
CA HIS A 287 -8.59 15.63 10.58
C HIS A 287 -7.30 16.44 10.29
N TYR A 288 -6.77 16.43 9.06
CA TYR A 288 -5.67 17.30 8.60
C TYR A 288 -6.15 18.32 7.55
N ILE A 289 -6.45 17.89 6.31
CA ILE A 289 -6.84 18.79 5.21
C ILE A 289 -8.11 19.59 5.53
N GLY A 290 -9.01 19.03 6.34
CA GLY A 290 -10.28 19.67 6.67
C GLY A 290 -10.15 20.88 7.59
N HIS A 291 -8.97 21.21 8.12
CA HIS A 291 -8.76 22.44 8.89
C HIS A 291 -8.89 23.71 8.02
N ARG A 292 -9.29 24.83 8.64
CA ARG A 292 -9.62 26.09 7.93
C ARG A 292 -8.51 26.61 7.02
N SER A 293 -7.25 26.43 7.40
CA SER A 293 -6.12 26.89 6.57
C SER A 293 -5.76 25.90 5.46
N ARG A 294 -6.15 24.63 5.57
CA ARG A 294 -5.83 23.58 4.59
C ARG A 294 -6.94 23.36 3.57
N ILE A 295 -8.19 23.50 3.98
CA ILE A 295 -9.31 23.43 3.03
C ILE A 295 -9.20 24.51 1.94
N VAL A 296 -8.57 25.65 2.27
CA VAL A 296 -8.27 26.71 1.31
C VAL A 296 -7.33 26.21 0.21
N ILE A 297 -6.29 25.47 0.56
CA ILE A 297 -5.34 24.95 -0.45
C ILE A 297 -5.97 23.82 -1.28
N LEU A 298 -6.83 22.99 -0.70
CA LEU A 298 -7.55 21.97 -1.47
C LEU A 298 -8.48 22.60 -2.51
N ARG A 299 -9.20 23.67 -2.15
CA ARG A 299 -10.01 24.44 -3.09
C ARG A 299 -9.17 25.01 -4.23
N GLU A 300 -8.07 25.69 -3.89
CA GLU A 300 -7.19 26.30 -4.89
C GLU A 300 -6.53 25.25 -5.81
N LEU A 301 -6.19 24.06 -5.28
CA LEU A 301 -5.68 22.95 -6.07
C LEU A 301 -6.75 22.42 -7.05
N ILE A 302 -7.99 22.22 -6.58
CA ILE A 302 -9.11 21.81 -7.44
C ILE A 302 -9.34 22.82 -8.58
N GLU A 303 -9.30 24.11 -8.27
CA GLU A 303 -9.43 25.18 -9.27
C GLU A 303 -8.28 25.16 -10.29
N HIS A 304 -7.04 24.96 -9.84
CA HIS A 304 -5.87 24.81 -10.70
C HIS A 304 -6.03 23.62 -11.65
N MET A 305 -6.38 22.44 -11.11
CA MET A 305 -6.57 21.24 -11.91
C MET A 305 -7.66 21.44 -12.97
N ARG A 306 -8.81 22.01 -12.59
CA ARG A 306 -9.91 22.29 -13.53
C ARG A 306 -9.58 23.31 -14.61
N SER A 307 -8.55 24.12 -14.43
CA SER A 307 -8.13 25.08 -15.45
C SER A 307 -7.46 24.40 -16.66
N LYS A 308 -6.97 23.16 -16.50
CA LYS A 308 -6.36 22.38 -17.59
C LYS A 308 -7.42 21.60 -18.37
N PRO A 309 -7.29 21.48 -19.70
CA PRO A 309 -8.21 20.69 -20.50
C PRO A 309 -7.97 19.18 -20.31
N GLY A 310 -9.03 18.38 -20.43
CA GLY A 310 -8.93 16.92 -20.40
C GLY A 310 -8.64 16.32 -19.03
N VAL A 311 -9.05 16.99 -17.94
CA VAL A 311 -8.97 16.40 -16.59
C VAL A 311 -10.22 15.60 -16.32
N TRP A 312 -10.05 14.32 -16.01
CA TRP A 312 -11.11 13.44 -15.52
C TRP A 312 -10.99 13.28 -14.01
N PHE A 313 -12.05 13.58 -13.26
CA PHE A 313 -12.15 13.33 -11.83
C PHE A 313 -12.96 12.05 -11.61
N GLY A 314 -12.44 11.14 -10.79
CA GLY A 314 -13.11 9.87 -10.51
C GLY A 314 -12.72 9.28 -9.16
N THR A 315 -13.45 8.25 -8.77
CA THR A 315 -13.07 7.36 -7.67
C THR A 315 -11.96 6.41 -8.11
N HIS A 316 -11.27 5.84 -7.14
CA HIS A 316 -10.28 4.79 -7.35
C HIS A 316 -10.92 3.56 -8.02
N ARG A 317 -12.13 3.15 -7.59
CA ARG A 317 -12.92 2.10 -8.25
C ARG A 317 -13.13 2.37 -9.74
N GLU A 318 -13.64 3.55 -10.11
CA GLU A 318 -13.89 3.89 -11.51
C GLU A 318 -12.61 3.87 -12.34
N ALA A 319 -11.50 4.36 -11.77
CA ALA A 319 -10.20 4.35 -12.45
C ALA A 319 -9.72 2.92 -12.69
N VAL A 320 -9.85 2.04 -11.69
CA VAL A 320 -9.47 0.63 -11.79
C VAL A 320 -10.34 -0.11 -12.79
N GLU A 321 -11.66 0.05 -12.73
CA GLU A 321 -12.59 -0.57 -13.69
C GLU A 321 -12.26 -0.13 -15.13
N TRP A 322 -11.90 1.14 -15.31
CA TRP A 322 -11.47 1.66 -16.60
C TRP A 322 -10.18 0.99 -17.08
N VAL A 323 -9.11 1.00 -16.29
CA VAL A 323 -7.81 0.44 -16.75
C VAL A 323 -7.88 -1.06 -16.94
N ARG A 324 -8.65 -1.79 -16.12
CA ARG A 324 -8.91 -3.23 -16.34
C ARG A 324 -9.59 -3.47 -17.68
N THR A 325 -10.60 -2.66 -18.00
CA THR A 325 -11.31 -2.75 -19.29
C THR A 325 -10.37 -2.46 -20.46
N GLN A 326 -9.57 -1.39 -20.39
CA GLN A 326 -8.62 -1.03 -21.45
C GLN A 326 -7.52 -2.09 -21.63
N ALA A 327 -7.05 -2.68 -20.53
CA ALA A 327 -6.02 -3.71 -20.52
C ALA A 327 -6.56 -5.13 -20.80
N SER A 328 -7.85 -5.28 -21.06
CA SER A 328 -8.54 -6.57 -21.25
C SER A 328 -8.26 -7.57 -20.12
N MET A 329 -8.23 -7.06 -18.88
CA MET A 329 -8.07 -7.90 -17.70
C MET A 329 -9.33 -8.72 -17.45
N PRO A 330 -9.19 -9.97 -16.95
CA PRO A 330 -10.32 -10.86 -16.70
C PRO A 330 -11.24 -10.38 -15.58
#